data_AF-A0A1H1YT36-F1
#
_entry.id   AF-A0A1H1YT36-F1
#
_cell.length_a   1.000
_cell.length_b   1.000
_cell.length_c   1.000
_cell.angle_alpha   90.00
_cell.angle_beta   90.00
_cell.angle_gamma   90.00
#
_symmetry.space_group_name_H-M   'P 1'
#
loop_
_entity.id
_entity.type
_entity.pdbx_description
1 polymer ?
#
loop_
_entity_poly.entity_id
_entity_poly.type
_entity_poly.pdbx_seq_one_letter_code
_entity_poly.pdbx_strand_id
1 'polypeptide(L)'
;MDSPGRPGTGQPNPAGMISHSYDQLTYEMLTARFLAHDELLWQTPVLALTAQSFLMTISLSRDVANLAAATSAALGAVLILMSMHLLGRHRFLELIEKHKLMELEQTMGIEPLSTHSWAWRYEKAPRLGRAFKPRDYGLESPRYPRIFSWPSYVIWQIGLGLFALANIGICIFRIWAVGQN
;
A
#
# COMPACT_ATOMS: atom_id res chain seq x y z
N MET A 1 -68.62 20.97 -3.70
CA MET A 1 -68.17 19.63 -3.24
C MET A 1 -66.97 19.29 -4.11
N ASP A 2 -65.80 19.83 -3.74
CA ASP A 2 -64.56 19.62 -4.48
C ASP A 2 -63.84 18.38 -3.95
N SER A 3 -63.50 17.48 -4.86
CA SER A 3 -62.73 16.26 -4.59
C SER A 3 -61.26 16.58 -4.25
N PRO A 4 -60.64 15.85 -3.31
CA PRO A 4 -59.24 16.05 -2.96
C PRO A 4 -58.32 15.53 -4.06
N GLY A 5 -57.36 16.37 -4.48
CA GLY A 5 -56.30 16.03 -5.43
C GLY A 5 -55.43 14.89 -4.90
N ARG A 6 -55.18 13.91 -5.77
CA ARG A 6 -54.22 12.81 -5.53
C ARG A 6 -52.81 13.38 -5.30
N PRO A 7 -52.05 12.87 -4.32
CA PRO A 7 -50.62 13.13 -4.25
C PRO A 7 -49.95 12.48 -5.47
N GLY A 8 -49.29 13.29 -6.28
CA GLY A 8 -48.48 12.82 -7.40
C GLY A 8 -47.44 11.84 -6.87
N THR A 9 -47.59 10.57 -7.24
CA THR A 9 -46.53 9.57 -7.14
C THR A 9 -45.36 10.09 -7.97
N GLY A 10 -44.39 10.71 -7.31
CA GLY A 10 -43.11 11.09 -7.91
C GLY A 10 -42.41 9.81 -8.35
N GLN A 11 -42.71 9.39 -9.57
CA GLN A 11 -42.06 8.25 -10.20
C GLN A 11 -40.56 8.60 -10.24
N PRO A 12 -39.70 7.83 -9.55
CA PRO A 12 -38.29 8.16 -9.46
C PRO A 12 -37.73 8.24 -10.88
N ASN A 13 -37.11 9.38 -11.21
CA ASN A 13 -36.58 9.65 -12.53
C ASN A 13 -35.65 8.49 -12.93
N PRO A 14 -35.95 7.71 -13.99
CA PRO A 14 -35.17 6.53 -14.35
C PRO A 14 -33.71 6.89 -14.66
N ALA A 15 -33.45 8.12 -15.14
CA ALA A 15 -32.10 8.60 -15.37
C ALA A 15 -31.26 8.67 -14.08
N GLY A 16 -31.86 9.03 -12.94
CA GLY A 16 -31.18 9.11 -11.64
C GLY A 16 -30.92 7.74 -11.00
N MET A 17 -31.84 6.77 -11.16
CA MET A 17 -31.60 5.39 -10.70
C MET A 17 -30.49 4.71 -11.50
N ILE A 18 -30.41 4.99 -12.80
CA ILE A 18 -29.38 4.44 -13.67
C ILE A 18 -28.00 5.01 -13.31
N SER A 19 -27.88 6.33 -13.08
CA SER A 19 -26.60 6.94 -12.66
C SER A 19 -26.11 6.40 -11.32
N HIS A 20 -26.99 6.31 -10.31
CA HIS A 20 -26.61 5.77 -9.00
C HIS A 20 -26.18 4.29 -9.06
N SER A 21 -26.78 3.50 -9.94
CA SER A 21 -26.39 2.09 -10.13
C SER A 21 -25.01 1.95 -10.77
N TYR A 22 -24.67 2.81 -11.75
CA TYR A 22 -23.34 2.84 -12.36
C TYR A 22 -22.26 3.33 -11.40
N ASP A 23 -22.60 4.33 -10.60
CA ASP A 23 -21.72 4.90 -9.58
C ASP A 23 -21.40 3.87 -8.48
N GLN A 24 -22.41 3.13 -8.01
CA GLN A 24 -22.22 2.04 -7.06
C GLN A 24 -21.38 0.89 -7.65
N LEU A 25 -21.66 0.48 -8.88
CA LEU A 25 -20.87 -0.55 -9.57
C LEU A 25 -19.40 -0.13 -9.73
N THR A 26 -19.17 1.15 -10.08
CA THR A 26 -17.82 1.71 -10.23
C THR A 26 -17.09 1.70 -8.89
N TYR A 27 -17.76 2.05 -7.81
CA TYR A 27 -17.22 2.01 -6.46
C TYR A 27 -16.84 0.58 -6.03
N GLU A 28 -17.72 -0.40 -6.26
CA GLU A 28 -17.47 -1.81 -5.95
C GLU A 28 -16.28 -2.35 -6.76
N MET A 29 -16.19 -2.05 -8.05
CA MET A 29 -15.05 -2.44 -8.89
C MET A 29 -13.73 -1.81 -8.43
N LEU A 30 -13.73 -0.52 -8.07
CA LEU A 30 -12.54 0.17 -7.57
C LEU A 30 -12.08 -0.41 -6.23
N THR A 31 -13.03 -0.73 -5.35
CA THR A 31 -12.75 -1.34 -4.03
C THR A 31 -12.21 -2.76 -4.18
N ALA A 32 -12.79 -3.58 -5.04
CA ALA A 32 -12.31 -4.93 -5.32
C ALA A 32 -10.87 -4.92 -5.88
N ARG A 33 -10.58 -3.99 -6.79
CA ARG A 33 -9.23 -3.80 -7.32
C ARG A 33 -8.24 -3.38 -6.24
N PHE A 34 -8.64 -2.47 -5.35
CA PHE A 34 -7.81 -2.02 -4.24
C PHE A 34 -7.45 -3.18 -3.30
N LEU A 35 -8.42 -4.02 -2.94
CA LEU A 35 -8.19 -5.20 -2.08
C LEU A 35 -7.23 -6.21 -2.74
N ALA A 36 -7.42 -6.50 -4.03
CA ALA A 36 -6.52 -7.38 -4.77
C ALA A 36 -5.09 -6.81 -4.84
N HIS A 37 -4.94 -5.48 -4.95
CA HIS A 37 -3.63 -4.84 -4.93
C HIS A 37 -2.99 -4.84 -3.55
N ASP A 38 -3.75 -4.63 -2.47
CA ASP A 38 -3.25 -4.68 -1.11
C ASP A 38 -2.74 -6.08 -0.75
N GLU A 39 -3.44 -7.14 -1.19
CA GLU A 39 -2.99 -8.53 -0.97
C GLU A 39 -1.62 -8.81 -1.62
N LEU A 40 -1.43 -8.38 -2.87
CA LEU A 40 -0.16 -8.52 -3.58
C LEU A 40 0.98 -7.72 -2.94
N LEU A 41 0.64 -6.58 -2.33
CA LEU A 41 1.57 -5.69 -1.62
C LEU A 41 2.21 -6.40 -0.41
N TRP A 42 1.47 -7.27 0.27
CA TRP A 42 1.97 -8.02 1.42
C TRP A 42 2.64 -9.35 1.05
N GLN A 43 2.25 -9.99 -0.06
CA GLN A 43 2.86 -11.25 -0.50
C GLN A 43 4.26 -11.09 -1.10
N THR A 44 4.47 -10.06 -1.93
CA THR A 44 5.75 -9.79 -2.60
C THR A 44 6.93 -9.71 -1.63
N PRO A 45 6.89 -8.90 -0.55
CA PRO A 45 8.02 -8.79 0.36
C PRO A 45 8.34 -10.10 1.10
N VAL A 46 7.33 -10.95 1.36
CA VAL A 46 7.54 -12.26 2.00
C VAL A 46 8.33 -13.19 1.06
N LEU A 47 7.97 -13.24 -0.22
CA LEU A 47 8.70 -14.01 -1.22
C LEU A 47 10.14 -13.49 -1.40
N ALA A 48 10.31 -12.17 -1.42
CA ALA A 48 11.61 -11.54 -1.53
C ALA A 48 12.52 -11.89 -0.34
N LEU A 49 12.02 -11.78 0.89
CA LEU A 49 12.76 -12.15 2.09
C LEU A 49 13.12 -13.65 2.10
N THR A 50 12.20 -14.50 1.64
CA THR A 50 12.42 -15.94 1.55
C THR A 50 13.56 -16.24 0.57
N ALA A 51 13.49 -15.72 -0.66
CA ALA A 51 14.56 -15.87 -1.66
C ALA A 51 15.90 -15.33 -1.14
N GLN A 52 15.86 -14.20 -0.44
CA GLN A 52 17.05 -13.59 0.14
C GLN A 52 17.69 -14.43 1.23
N SER A 53 16.90 -15.11 2.07
CA SER A 53 17.44 -16.00 3.10
C SER A 53 18.23 -17.17 2.49
N PHE A 54 17.75 -17.71 1.36
CA PHE A 54 18.44 -18.77 0.62
C PHE A 54 19.76 -18.29 0.01
N LEU A 55 19.74 -17.16 -0.69
CA LEU A 55 20.95 -16.59 -1.31
C LEU A 55 22.00 -16.22 -0.26
N MET A 56 21.56 -15.64 0.86
CA MET A 56 22.46 -15.30 1.95
C MET A 56 23.08 -16.56 2.58
N THR A 57 22.29 -17.63 2.75
CA THR A 57 22.81 -18.92 3.24
C THR A 57 23.89 -19.50 2.32
N ILE A 58 23.68 -19.45 0.99
CA ILE A 58 24.67 -19.90 0.00
C ILE A 58 25.93 -19.04 0.08
N SER A 59 25.79 -17.72 0.17
CA SER A 59 26.92 -16.79 0.20
C SER A 59 27.79 -16.91 1.47
N LEU A 60 27.17 -17.25 2.61
CA LEU A 60 27.87 -17.51 3.87
C LEU A 60 28.45 -18.94 3.98
N SER A 61 28.06 -19.86 3.09
CA SER A 61 28.60 -21.22 3.10
C SER A 61 30.12 -21.21 2.87
N ARG A 62 30.84 -22.05 3.64
CA ARG A 62 32.31 -22.17 3.55
C ARG A 62 32.75 -23.09 2.43
N ASP A 63 31.89 -24.02 2.02
CA ASP A 63 32.19 -25.02 0.98
C ASP A 63 31.93 -24.52 -0.45
N VAL A 64 31.47 -23.27 -0.59
CA VAL A 64 31.17 -22.67 -1.89
C VAL A 64 32.39 -21.87 -2.36
N ALA A 65 32.78 -22.06 -3.62
CA ALA A 65 33.84 -21.28 -4.25
C ALA A 65 33.56 -19.78 -4.12
N ASN A 66 34.59 -18.98 -3.79
CA ASN A 66 34.43 -17.54 -3.51
C ASN A 66 33.71 -16.78 -4.63
N LEU A 67 33.91 -17.16 -5.90
CA LEU A 67 33.18 -16.59 -7.04
C LEU A 67 31.68 -16.91 -7.01
N ALA A 68 31.29 -18.14 -6.67
CA ALA A 68 29.88 -18.54 -6.55
C ALA A 68 29.19 -17.85 -5.35
N ALA A 69 29.93 -17.65 -4.25
CA ALA A 69 29.43 -16.89 -3.10
C ALA A 69 29.24 -15.40 -3.44
N ALA A 70 30.14 -14.82 -4.23
CA ALA A 70 30.07 -13.44 -4.70
C ALA A 70 28.90 -13.23 -5.69
N THR A 71 28.70 -14.14 -6.65
CA THR A 71 27.56 -14.06 -7.58
C THR A 71 26.23 -14.21 -6.87
N SER A 72 26.13 -15.10 -5.87
CA SER A 72 24.93 -15.24 -5.04
C SER A 72 24.62 -13.97 -4.25
N ALA A 73 25.63 -13.32 -3.65
CA ALA A 73 25.47 -12.03 -2.98
C ALA A 73 25.04 -10.92 -3.94
N ALA A 74 25.64 -10.85 -5.14
CA ALA A 74 25.24 -9.88 -6.16
C ALA A 74 23.78 -10.05 -6.60
N LEU A 75 23.33 -11.30 -6.81
CA LEU A 75 21.93 -11.62 -7.11
C LEU A 75 21.01 -11.21 -5.96
N GLY A 76 21.41 -11.45 -4.71
CA GLY A 76 20.65 -11.03 -3.53
C GLY A 76 20.45 -9.52 -3.48
N ALA A 77 21.51 -8.75 -3.74
CA ALA A 77 21.42 -7.29 -3.83
C ALA A 77 20.45 -6.84 -4.93
N VAL A 78 20.50 -7.46 -6.11
CA VAL A 78 19.59 -7.14 -7.23
C VAL A 78 18.14 -7.46 -6.87
N LEU A 79 17.85 -8.61 -6.26
CA LEU A 79 16.50 -8.98 -5.85
C LEU A 79 15.91 -8.01 -4.83
N ILE A 80 16.73 -7.55 -3.90
CA ILE A 80 16.32 -6.55 -2.90
C ILE A 80 15.99 -5.22 -3.58
N LEU A 81 16.83 -4.75 -4.52
CA LEU A 81 16.57 -3.52 -5.28
C LEU A 81 15.29 -3.63 -6.11
N MET A 82 15.06 -4.77 -6.77
CA MET A 82 13.81 -5.03 -7.49
C MET A 82 12.60 -4.99 -6.56
N SER A 83 12.72 -5.57 -5.37
CA SER A 83 11.67 -5.59 -4.36
C SER A 83 11.37 -4.19 -3.80
N MET A 84 12.41 -3.39 -3.53
CA MET A 84 12.27 -1.98 -3.17
C MET A 84 11.56 -1.18 -4.26
N HIS A 85 11.93 -1.39 -5.52
CA HIS A 85 11.32 -0.71 -6.66
C HIS A 85 9.85 -1.09 -6.80
N LEU A 86 9.52 -2.37 -6.69
CA LEU A 86 8.14 -2.85 -6.78
C LEU A 86 7.29 -2.25 -5.65
N LEU A 87 7.79 -2.29 -4.40
CA LEU A 87 7.10 -1.71 -3.24
C LEU A 87 6.87 -0.20 -3.42
N GLY A 88 7.87 0.51 -3.95
CA GLY A 88 7.76 1.95 -4.28
C GLY A 88 6.72 2.23 -5.35
N ARG A 89 6.69 1.42 -6.41
CA ARG A 89 5.69 1.52 -7.49
C ARG A 89 4.28 1.24 -6.98
N HIS A 90 4.10 0.21 -6.16
CA HIS A 90 2.82 -0.09 -5.53
C HIS A 90 2.36 1.05 -4.62
N ARG A 91 3.27 1.62 -3.82
CA ARG A 91 2.95 2.80 -3.00
C ARG A 91 2.50 3.99 -3.85
N PHE A 92 3.13 4.22 -4.99
CA PHE A 92 2.72 5.28 -5.91
C PHE A 92 1.34 5.02 -6.52
N LEU A 93 1.05 3.79 -6.95
CA LEU A 93 -0.26 3.40 -7.48
C LEU A 93 -1.36 3.53 -6.42
N GLU A 94 -1.09 3.10 -5.19
CA GLU A 94 -1.99 3.26 -4.04
C GLU A 94 -2.36 4.74 -3.83
N LEU A 95 -1.38 5.66 -3.94
CA LEU A 95 -1.63 7.09 -3.80
C LEU A 95 -2.50 7.66 -4.94
N ILE A 96 -2.32 7.19 -6.19
CA ILE A 96 -3.15 7.60 -7.32
C ILE A 96 -4.58 7.07 -7.17
N GLU A 97 -4.73 5.79 -6.84
CA GLU A 97 -6.04 5.16 -6.69
C GLU A 97 -6.84 5.83 -5.55
N LYS A 98 -6.16 6.21 -4.46
CA LYS A 98 -6.78 7.00 -3.38
C LYS A 98 -7.25 8.37 -3.83
N HIS A 99 -6.47 9.10 -4.63
CA HIS A 99 -6.89 10.39 -5.17
C HIS A 99 -8.15 10.26 -6.03
N LYS A 100 -8.21 9.23 -6.88
CA LYS A 100 -9.39 8.96 -7.71
C LYS A 100 -10.61 8.56 -6.88
N LEU A 101 -10.43 7.74 -5.85
CA LEU A 101 -11.51 7.34 -4.95
C LEU A 101 -12.08 8.56 -4.22
N MET A 102 -11.21 9.47 -3.75
CA MET A 102 -11.62 10.71 -3.08
C MET A 102 -12.40 11.65 -4.01
N GLU A 103 -12.01 11.78 -5.27
CA GLU A 103 -12.73 12.57 -6.29
C GLU A 103 -14.13 11.98 -6.58
N LEU A 104 -14.22 10.65 -6.66
CA LEU A 104 -15.48 9.92 -6.82
C LEU A 104 -16.40 10.07 -5.60
N GLU A 105 -15.87 9.95 -4.38
CA GLU A 105 -16.62 10.15 -3.13
C GLU A 105 -17.18 11.57 -3.01
N GLN A 106 -16.39 12.59 -3.40
CA GLN A 106 -16.85 13.99 -3.43
C GLN A 106 -17.96 14.21 -4.45
N THR A 107 -17.88 13.55 -5.60
CA THR A 107 -18.87 13.68 -6.67
C THR A 107 -20.20 13.01 -6.30
N MET A 108 -20.14 11.85 -5.62
CA MET A 108 -21.33 11.10 -5.20
C MET A 108 -21.95 11.58 -3.89
N GLY A 109 -21.27 12.45 -3.13
CA GLY A 109 -21.74 12.93 -1.83
C GLY A 109 -21.80 11.84 -0.75
N ILE A 110 -21.04 10.75 -0.92
CA ILE A 110 -20.99 9.62 0.00
C ILE A 110 -19.97 9.92 1.10
N GLU A 111 -20.23 9.40 2.31
CA GLU A 111 -19.32 9.51 3.45
C GLU A 111 -17.93 8.94 3.10
N PRO A 112 -16.82 9.63 3.41
CA PRO A 112 -15.52 9.29 2.82
C PRO A 112 -14.91 8.03 3.45
N LEU A 113 -15.08 6.88 2.80
CA LEU A 113 -14.38 5.64 3.15
C LEU A 113 -12.88 5.71 2.82
N SER A 114 -12.47 6.54 1.86
CA SER A 114 -11.05 6.83 1.55
C SER A 114 -10.24 7.31 2.76
N THR A 115 -10.91 7.82 3.79
CA THR A 115 -10.29 8.34 5.02
C THR A 115 -10.08 7.25 6.08
N HIS A 116 -10.65 6.06 5.90
CA HIS A 116 -10.59 4.98 6.90
C HIS A 116 -9.20 4.27 6.97
N SER A 117 -8.26 4.66 6.11
CA SER A 117 -6.86 4.25 6.21
C SER A 117 -6.19 4.99 7.37
N TRP A 118 -5.88 4.24 8.44
CA TRP A 118 -5.13 4.65 9.65
C TRP A 118 -3.82 5.43 9.39
N ALA A 119 -3.31 5.43 8.15
CA ALA A 119 -2.08 6.08 7.74
C ALA A 119 -2.17 7.62 7.61
N TRP A 120 -3.36 8.23 7.58
CA TRP A 120 -3.52 9.66 7.25
C TRP A 120 -3.84 10.59 8.42
N ARG A 121 -3.58 10.19 9.65
CA ARG A 121 -3.82 11.06 10.82
C ARG A 121 -2.89 12.28 10.94
N TYR A 122 -1.98 12.51 9.99
CA TYR A 122 -0.94 13.55 10.11
C TYR A 122 -0.96 14.63 9.03
N GLU A 123 -1.84 14.54 8.02
CA GLU A 123 -2.03 15.66 7.11
C GLU A 123 -3.36 16.33 7.46
N LYS A 124 -3.27 17.60 7.87
CA LYS A 124 -4.37 18.41 8.40
C LYS A 124 -5.66 18.10 7.64
N ALA A 125 -6.61 17.43 8.32
CA ALA A 125 -7.91 17.13 7.77
C ALA A 125 -8.44 18.41 7.08
N PRO A 126 -8.76 18.37 5.77
CA PRO A 126 -9.42 19.49 5.14
C PRO A 126 -10.66 19.80 5.97
N ARG A 127 -10.94 21.09 6.20
CA ARG A 127 -12.08 21.54 7.01
C ARG A 127 -13.39 21.12 6.36
N LEU A 128 -13.75 19.84 6.47
CA LEU A 128 -15.10 19.35 6.26
C LEU A 128 -15.98 20.13 7.24
N GLY A 129 -17.06 20.70 6.72
CA GLY A 129 -17.89 21.68 7.41
C GLY A 129 -18.43 21.22 8.77
N ARG A 130 -19.20 22.10 9.42
CA ARG A 130 -19.68 21.98 10.82
C ARG A 130 -20.40 20.66 11.20
N ALA A 131 -20.70 19.79 10.24
CA ALA A 131 -21.27 18.46 10.44
C ALA A 131 -20.24 17.37 10.81
N PHE A 132 -18.94 17.55 10.51
CA PHE A 132 -17.93 16.57 10.87
C PHE A 132 -17.53 16.71 12.34
N LYS A 133 -18.07 15.83 13.20
CA LYS A 133 -17.66 15.70 14.60
C LYS A 133 -16.75 14.47 14.72
N PRO A 134 -15.44 14.64 14.95
CA PRO A 134 -14.49 13.54 15.08
C PRO A 134 -14.88 12.48 16.14
N ARG A 135 -15.72 12.88 17.09
CA ARG A 135 -16.20 12.07 18.21
C ARG A 135 -17.17 10.97 17.79
N ASP A 136 -17.96 11.20 16.75
CA ASP A 136 -19.01 10.27 16.30
C ASP A 136 -18.41 9.07 15.54
N TYR A 137 -17.14 9.17 15.13
CA TYR A 137 -16.41 8.16 14.35
C TYR A 137 -15.30 7.45 15.15
N GLY A 138 -15.29 7.56 16.48
CA GLY A 138 -14.27 6.91 17.31
C GLY A 138 -12.84 7.42 17.07
N LEU A 139 -12.69 8.61 16.45
CA LEU A 139 -11.40 9.28 16.25
C LEU A 139 -10.91 10.00 17.53
N GLU A 140 -11.44 9.67 18.71
CA GLU A 140 -10.83 10.06 19.98
C GLU A 140 -9.48 9.33 20.08
N SER A 141 -8.41 10.12 20.08
CA SER A 141 -7.04 9.64 19.96
C SER A 141 -6.70 8.51 20.94
N PRO A 142 -6.57 7.26 20.46
CA PRO A 142 -5.92 6.25 21.27
C PRO A 142 -4.46 6.70 21.34
N ARG A 143 -3.91 6.79 22.55
CA ARG A 143 -2.48 7.01 22.79
C ARG A 143 -1.73 5.80 22.24
N TYR A 144 -1.56 5.73 20.94
CA TYR A 144 -0.77 4.68 20.32
C TYR A 144 0.72 4.95 20.60
N PRO A 145 1.50 3.90 20.88
CA PRO A 145 2.95 4.03 21.03
C PRO A 145 3.57 4.57 19.74
N ARG A 146 4.62 5.40 19.87
CA ARG A 146 5.30 6.07 18.74
C ARG A 146 5.76 5.11 17.63
N ILE A 147 5.98 3.83 17.93
CA ILE A 147 6.30 2.79 16.94
C ILE A 147 5.23 2.66 15.84
N PHE A 148 3.94 2.83 16.14
CA PHE A 148 2.86 2.72 15.16
C PHE A 148 2.69 3.96 14.27
N SER A 149 3.43 5.05 14.55
CA SER A 149 3.39 6.27 13.73
C SER A 149 4.28 6.20 12.50
N TRP A 150 5.15 5.19 12.41
CA TRP A 150 6.06 5.04 11.29
C TRP A 150 5.32 4.42 10.10
N PRO A 151 5.39 5.02 8.89
CA PRO A 151 4.79 4.41 7.72
C PRO A 151 5.41 3.03 7.53
N SER A 152 4.60 1.97 7.44
CA SER A 152 5.09 0.60 7.24
C SER A 152 6.06 0.51 6.05
N TYR A 153 5.79 1.28 4.99
CA TYR A 153 6.69 1.46 3.85
C TYR A 153 8.13 1.83 4.24
N VAL A 154 8.31 2.79 5.17
CA VAL A 154 9.63 3.26 5.61
C VAL A 154 10.37 2.16 6.36
N ILE A 155 9.68 1.43 7.24
CA ILE A 155 10.26 0.30 7.97
C ILE A 155 10.74 -0.78 7.00
N TRP A 156 9.92 -1.10 6.00
CA TRP A 156 10.25 -2.08 4.96
C TRP A 156 11.44 -1.64 4.11
N GLN A 157 11.49 -0.37 3.68
CA GLN A 157 12.62 0.16 2.91
C GLN A 157 13.92 0.14 3.72
N ILE A 158 13.89 0.48 5.02
CA ILE A 158 15.07 0.40 5.89
C ILE A 158 15.54 -1.06 6.03
N GLY A 159 14.63 -1.98 6.30
CA GLY A 159 14.94 -3.41 6.46
C GLY A 159 15.57 -4.00 5.20
N LEU A 160 14.95 -3.77 4.04
CA LEU A 160 15.51 -4.18 2.75
C LEU A 160 16.86 -3.52 2.49
N GLY A 161 17.03 -2.24 2.85
CA GLY A 161 18.27 -1.50 2.62
C GLY A 161 19.45 -2.09 3.38
N LEU A 162 19.23 -2.52 4.61
CA LEU A 162 20.24 -3.22 5.42
C LEU A 162 20.67 -4.54 4.75
N PHE A 163 19.73 -5.32 4.22
CA PHE A 163 20.07 -6.54 3.49
C PHE A 163 20.86 -6.24 2.21
N ALA A 164 20.51 -5.18 1.46
CA ALA A 164 21.27 -4.82 0.27
C ALA A 164 22.72 -4.48 0.61
N LEU A 165 22.94 -3.69 1.68
CA LEU A 165 24.27 -3.34 2.17
C LEU A 165 25.05 -4.59 2.63
N ALA A 166 24.40 -5.52 3.33
CA ALA A 166 25.03 -6.76 3.74
C ALA A 166 25.51 -7.59 2.55
N ASN A 167 24.67 -7.76 1.52
CA ASN A 167 25.05 -8.48 0.29
C ASN A 167 26.20 -7.80 -0.45
N ILE A 168 26.17 -6.46 -0.57
CA ILE A 168 27.26 -5.71 -1.20
C ILE A 168 28.56 -5.91 -0.43
N GLY A 169 28.51 -5.85 0.91
CA GLY A 169 29.66 -6.10 1.78
C GLY A 169 30.26 -7.50 1.60
N ILE A 170 29.41 -8.53 1.56
CA ILE A 170 29.85 -9.91 1.33
C ILE A 170 30.47 -10.06 -0.07
N CYS A 171 29.86 -9.46 -1.10
CA CYS A 171 30.36 -9.51 -2.46
C CYS A 171 31.77 -8.90 -2.57
N ILE A 172 31.97 -7.69 -2.02
CA ILE A 172 33.27 -7.01 -2.00
C ILE A 172 34.32 -7.86 -1.26
N PHE A 173 33.96 -8.36 -0.07
CA PHE A 173 34.86 -9.19 0.73
C PHE A 173 35.30 -10.46 -0.01
N ARG A 174 34.36 -11.16 -0.65
CA ARG A 174 34.65 -12.39 -1.39
C ARG A 174 35.48 -12.15 -2.65
N ILE A 175 35.22 -11.08 -3.39
CA ILE A 175 36.03 -10.69 -4.56
C ILE A 175 37.46 -10.35 -4.15
N TRP A 176 37.61 -9.59 -3.07
CA TRP A 176 38.94 -9.25 -2.54
C TRP A 176 39.72 -10.49 -2.11
N ALA A 177 39.05 -11.45 -1.45
CA ALA A 177 39.66 -12.72 -1.06
C ALA A 177 40.09 -13.59 -2.26
N VAL A 178 39.41 -13.49 -3.41
CA VAL A 178 39.85 -14.18 -4.65
C VAL A 178 41.15 -13.60 -5.17
N GLY A 179 41.34 -12.27 -5.11
CA GLY A 179 42.54 -11.62 -5.64
C GLY A 179 43.82 -11.82 -4.79
N GLN A 180 43.71 -12.41 -3.60
CA GLN A 180 44.86 -12.73 -2.74
C GLN A 180 45.35 -14.18 -2.87
N ASN A 181 44.53 -15.05 -3.46
CA ASN A 181 44.89 -16.43 -3.79
C ASN A 181 45.46 -16.51 -5.20
#